data_AF-A0A940VCZ6-F1
#
_entry.id   AF-A0A940VCZ6-F1
#
_cell.length_a   1.000
_cell.length_b   1.000
_cell.length_c   1.000
_cell.angle_alpha   90.00
_cell.angle_beta   90.00
_cell.angle_gamma   90.00
#
_symmetry.space_group_name_H-M   'P 1'
#
loop_
_entity.id
_entity.type
_entity.pdbx_description
1 polymer ?
#
loop_
_entity_poly.entity_id
_entity_poly.type
_entity_poly.pdbx_seq_one_letter_code
_entity_poly.pdbx_strand_id
1 'polypeptide(L)'
;MWYPSWACALRRLEPRGARKEEYVETGRGIDAVMLTEADNVATALRDLTQGEEARVGVGERTFLVLVRQGIAFGHKLAVTDIRSGDEIRKYGEVIGRATQDIPSGTHAHVHNVESLRGRGDLEAARKTNAV
;
A
#
# COMPACT_ATOMS: atom_id res chain seq x y z
N MET A 1 43.93 56.72 -22.61
CA MET A 1 43.60 55.51 -23.39
C MET A 1 42.86 54.58 -22.45
N TRP A 2 41.53 54.71 -22.35
CA TRP A 2 40.47 54.16 -23.23
C TRP A 2 39.82 52.95 -22.54
N TYR A 3 38.64 53.18 -21.96
CA TYR A 3 37.58 52.17 -21.73
C TYR A 3 37.24 51.47 -23.07
N PRO A 4 36.38 50.43 -23.11
CA PRO A 4 36.37 49.17 -22.37
C PRO A 4 36.17 47.98 -23.35
N SER A 5 36.58 46.76 -22.96
CA SER A 5 36.43 45.58 -23.82
C SER A 5 35.47 44.57 -23.19
N TRP A 6 34.25 44.55 -23.75
CA TRP A 6 33.30 43.42 -23.80
C TRP A 6 32.30 43.29 -22.65
N ALA A 7 31.34 44.22 -22.65
CA ALA A 7 29.97 43.85 -22.32
C ALA A 7 29.40 43.02 -23.49
N CYS A 8 29.16 41.73 -23.27
CA CYS A 8 28.19 40.97 -24.06
C CYS A 8 27.38 40.07 -23.11
N ALA A 9 26.24 40.64 -22.75
CA ALA A 9 25.00 39.98 -22.37
C ALA A 9 25.02 38.44 -22.37
N LEU A 10 24.87 37.87 -21.18
CA LEU A 10 24.03 36.69 -20.99
C LEU A 10 23.46 36.78 -19.59
N ARG A 11 22.22 37.31 -19.52
CA ARG A 11 21.27 36.91 -18.49
C ARG A 11 21.26 35.39 -18.48
N ARG A 12 21.98 34.78 -17.54
CA ARG A 12 21.68 33.41 -17.15
C ARG A 12 20.33 33.54 -16.47
N LEU A 13 19.29 33.26 -17.26
CA LEU A 13 17.92 33.10 -16.82
C LEU A 13 17.97 32.31 -15.51
N GLU A 14 17.67 32.98 -14.40
CA GLU A 14 17.29 32.29 -13.18
C GLU A 14 16.20 31.30 -13.60
N PRO A 15 16.29 30.02 -13.24
CA PRO A 15 15.26 29.07 -13.59
C PRO A 15 13.95 29.59 -12.99
N ARG A 16 13.10 30.14 -13.86
CA ARG A 16 11.73 30.56 -13.55
C ARG A 16 11.06 29.39 -12.87
N GLY A 17 10.72 29.58 -11.60
CA GLY A 17 9.77 28.77 -10.86
C GLY A 17 9.72 27.31 -11.29
N ALA A 18 10.77 26.56 -10.99
CA ALA A 18 10.54 25.16 -10.66
C ALA A 18 9.61 25.22 -9.46
N ARG A 19 8.31 25.00 -9.70
CA ARG A 19 7.33 24.83 -8.64
C ARG A 19 7.93 23.76 -7.74
N LYS A 20 8.35 24.16 -6.55
CA LYS A 20 8.55 23.20 -5.48
C LYS A 20 7.15 22.66 -5.26
N GLU A 21 6.81 21.56 -5.93
CA GLU A 21 5.68 20.74 -5.53
C GLU A 21 5.85 20.56 -4.04
N GLU A 22 4.92 21.16 -3.32
CA GLU A 22 4.91 21.32 -1.88
C GLU A 22 4.89 19.92 -1.28
N TYR A 23 6.07 19.39 -0.96
CA TYR A 23 6.19 18.24 -0.08
C TYR A 23 5.65 18.72 1.27
N VAL A 24 4.38 18.40 1.51
CA VAL A 24 3.73 18.67 2.78
C VAL A 24 4.54 17.94 3.85
N GLU A 25 5.27 18.70 4.66
CA GLU A 25 5.97 18.25 5.86
C GLU A 25 4.97 17.73 6.91
N THR A 26 4.38 16.56 6.67
CA THR A 26 3.86 15.73 7.76
C THR A 26 4.99 14.78 8.14
N GLY A 27 5.76 15.15 9.17
CA GLY A 27 6.98 14.46 9.62
C GLY A 27 6.82 13.02 10.14
N ARG A 28 5.84 12.25 9.65
CA ARG A 28 5.84 10.79 9.71
C ARG A 28 5.40 10.27 8.35
N GLY A 29 6.35 9.65 7.64
CA GLY A 29 6.05 8.88 6.43
C GLY A 29 5.02 7.79 6.71
N ILE A 30 4.48 7.19 5.66
CA ILE A 30 3.56 6.06 5.79
C ILE A 30 4.33 4.80 6.23
N ASP A 31 3.73 4.04 7.13
CA ASP A 31 4.28 2.78 7.64
C ASP A 31 3.81 1.58 6.81
N ALA A 32 2.68 1.74 6.10
CA ALA A 32 2.15 0.76 5.17
C ALA A 32 1.45 1.46 3.99
N VAL A 33 1.42 0.79 2.84
CA VAL A 33 0.80 1.28 1.60
C VAL A 33 -0.34 0.38 1.15
N MET A 34 -1.49 1.00 0.89
CA MET A 34 -2.67 0.40 0.26
C MET A 34 -2.87 1.08 -1.09
N LEU A 35 -3.03 0.32 -2.18
CA LEU A 35 -3.05 0.92 -3.51
C LEU A 35 -4.40 1.51 -3.87
N THR A 36 -5.49 0.83 -3.51
CA THR A 36 -6.85 1.28 -3.84
C THR A 36 -7.73 1.30 -2.60
N GLU A 37 -8.76 2.14 -2.61
CA GLU A 37 -9.74 2.18 -1.51
C GLU A 37 -10.59 0.90 -1.42
N ALA A 38 -10.60 0.08 -2.48
CA ALA A 38 -11.27 -1.22 -2.51
C ALA A 38 -10.42 -2.36 -1.93
N ASP A 39 -9.15 -2.11 -1.63
CA ASP A 39 -8.26 -3.08 -0.99
C ASP A 39 -8.62 -3.22 0.49
N ASN A 40 -8.50 -4.44 1.01
CA ASN A 40 -8.66 -4.72 2.45
C ASN A 40 -7.35 -5.09 3.15
N VAL A 41 -6.24 -5.04 2.41
CA VAL A 41 -4.89 -5.23 2.94
C VAL A 41 -3.93 -4.14 2.45
N ALA A 42 -3.02 -3.74 3.33
CA ALA A 42 -1.89 -2.86 3.03
C ALA A 42 -0.58 -3.66 3.07
N THR A 43 0.46 -3.17 2.39
CA THR A 43 1.83 -3.73 2.45
C THR A 43 2.67 -2.91 3.42
N ALA A 44 3.27 -3.55 4.42
CA ALA A 44 4.15 -2.89 5.38
C ALA A 44 5.43 -2.36 4.70
N LEU A 45 5.78 -1.10 4.96
CA LEU A 45 6.98 -0.42 4.44
C LEU A 45 8.14 -0.40 5.44
N ARG A 46 7.90 -0.93 6.64
CA ARG A 46 8.90 -1.26 7.66
C ARG A 46 8.38 -2.41 8.52
N ASP A 47 9.19 -2.89 9.45
CA ASP A 47 8.70 -3.79 10.50
C ASP A 47 7.73 -3.04 11.41
N LEU A 48 6.58 -3.65 11.64
CA LEU A 48 5.53 -3.19 12.54
C LEU A 48 5.52 -4.04 13.81
N THR A 49 5.46 -3.37 14.95
CA THR A 49 5.44 -3.95 16.29
C THR A 49 4.01 -4.03 16.80
N GLN A 50 3.70 -5.08 17.54
CA GLN A 50 2.41 -5.20 18.21
C GLN A 50 2.15 -4.00 19.14
N GLY A 51 0.92 -3.48 19.10
CA GLY A 51 0.46 -2.38 19.93
C GLY A 51 0.72 -0.98 19.37
N GLU A 52 1.44 -0.85 18.26
CA GLU A 52 1.63 0.46 17.62
C GLU A 52 0.49 0.79 16.65
N GLU A 53 0.32 2.08 16.36
CA GLU A 53 -0.58 2.55 15.31
C GLU A 53 0.21 2.75 14.02
N ALA A 54 -0.01 1.88 13.03
CA ALA A 54 0.59 1.99 11.71
C ALA A 54 -0.15 3.02 10.86
N ARG A 55 0.58 3.97 10.28
CA ARG A 55 0.04 4.95 9.33
C ARG A 55 -0.07 4.33 7.94
N VAL A 56 -1.29 4.02 7.53
CA VAL A 56 -1.58 3.45 6.20
C VAL A 56 -1.89 4.58 5.23
N GLY A 57 -1.17 4.62 4.11
CA GLY A 57 -1.45 5.52 2.98
C GLY A 57 -2.28 4.87 1.89
N VAL A 58 -3.24 5.61 1.34
CA VAL A 58 -4.01 5.25 0.13
C VAL A 58 -4.28 6.50 -0.71
N GLY A 59 -3.71 6.57 -1.91
CA GLY A 59 -3.72 7.79 -2.71
C GLY A 59 -3.14 8.97 -1.93
N GLU A 60 -3.91 10.06 -1.81
CA GLU A 60 -3.55 11.26 -1.03
C GLU A 60 -4.00 11.19 0.44
N ARG A 61 -4.64 10.10 0.84
CA ARG A 61 -5.22 9.93 2.18
C ARG A 61 -4.32 9.07 3.06
N THR A 62 -4.38 9.33 4.37
CA THR A 62 -3.74 8.49 5.38
C THR A 62 -4.69 8.22 6.53
N PHE A 63 -4.63 7.02 7.10
CA PHE A 63 -5.39 6.62 8.29
C PHE A 63 -4.53 5.72 9.19
N LEU A 64 -4.98 5.49 10.42
CA LEU A 64 -4.26 4.69 11.41
C LEU A 64 -4.90 3.32 11.57
N VAL A 65 -4.06 2.29 11.70
CA VAL A 65 -4.47 0.91 12.01
C VAL A 65 -3.68 0.42 13.21
N LEU A 66 -4.38 -0.04 14.25
CA LEU A 66 -3.76 -0.64 15.42
C LEU A 66 -3.18 -2.01 15.05
N VAL A 67 -1.87 -2.17 15.19
CA VAL A 67 -1.16 -3.42 14.88
C VAL A 67 -1.37 -4.42 16.02
N ARG A 68 -2.01 -5.54 15.74
CA ARG A 68 -2.37 -6.56 16.76
C ARG A 68 -1.30 -7.61 16.98
N GLN A 69 -0.35 -7.74 16.05
CA GLN A 69 0.76 -8.68 16.10
C GLN A 69 1.92 -8.13 15.26
N GLY A 70 3.16 -8.56 15.51
CA GLY A 70 4.29 -8.12 14.69
C GLY A 70 4.11 -8.47 13.20
N ILE A 71 4.38 -7.51 12.31
CA ILE A 71 4.29 -7.67 10.85
C ILE A 71 5.61 -7.20 10.25
N ALA A 72 6.32 -8.11 9.59
CA ALA A 72 7.60 -7.78 8.96
C ALA A 72 7.42 -6.88 7.73
N PHE A 73 8.49 -6.18 7.36
CA PHE A 73 8.59 -5.43 6.12
C PHE A 73 8.13 -6.26 4.90
N GLY A 74 7.32 -5.65 4.04
CA GLY A 74 6.80 -6.27 2.81
C GLY A 74 5.61 -7.22 3.02
N HIS A 75 5.23 -7.52 4.26
CA HIS A 75 4.11 -8.38 4.56
C HIS A 75 2.77 -7.63 4.55
N LYS A 76 1.66 -8.38 4.48
CA LYS A 76 0.32 -7.81 4.35
C LYS A 76 -0.31 -7.55 5.73
N LEU A 77 -0.66 -6.30 5.99
CA LEU A 77 -1.45 -5.85 7.14
C LEU A 77 -2.93 -5.81 6.73
N ALA A 78 -3.81 -6.49 7.46
CA ALA A 78 -5.25 -6.32 7.30
C ALA A 78 -5.68 -4.94 7.82
N VAL A 79 -6.35 -4.14 6.98
CA VAL A 79 -6.80 -2.78 7.36
C VAL A 79 -8.23 -2.75 7.89
N THR A 80 -9.02 -3.79 7.61
CA THR A 80 -10.38 -4.00 8.10
C THR A 80 -10.52 -5.42 8.64
N ASP A 81 -11.60 -5.71 9.34
CA ASP A 81 -11.95 -7.08 9.72
C ASP A 81 -12.38 -7.86 8.48
N ILE A 82 -11.73 -9.00 8.24
CA ILE A 82 -12.00 -9.91 7.13
C ILE A 82 -12.47 -11.23 7.74
N ARG A 83 -13.69 -11.68 7.45
CA ARG A 83 -14.21 -12.94 8.00
C ARG A 83 -13.72 -14.13 7.19
N SER A 84 -13.77 -15.33 7.78
CA SER A 84 -13.55 -16.56 7.04
C SER A 84 -14.48 -16.62 5.83
N GLY A 85 -13.92 -16.93 4.67
CA GLY A 85 -14.62 -16.90 3.40
C GLY A 85 -14.68 -15.53 2.72
N ASP A 86 -14.26 -14.43 3.34
CA ASP A 86 -14.24 -13.15 2.65
C ASP A 86 -13.09 -13.09 1.63
N GLU A 87 -13.32 -12.33 0.56
CA GLU A 87 -12.31 -12.10 -0.46
C GLU A 87 -11.23 -11.16 0.06
N ILE A 88 -9.97 -11.49 -0.23
CA ILE A 88 -8.83 -10.63 0.06
C ILE A 88 -8.45 -9.89 -1.20
N ARG A 89 -8.48 -8.56 -1.12
CA ARG A 89 -8.32 -7.64 -2.24
C ARG A 89 -7.05 -6.84 -2.08
N LYS A 90 -6.19 -6.93 -3.09
CA LYS A 90 -4.95 -6.18 -3.19
C LYS A 90 -4.78 -5.69 -4.62
N TYR A 91 -4.41 -4.43 -4.79
CA TYR A 91 -4.21 -3.83 -6.11
C TYR A 91 -5.51 -3.75 -6.94
N GLY A 92 -6.66 -3.64 -6.28
CA GLY A 92 -7.99 -3.64 -6.91
C GLY A 92 -8.51 -5.02 -7.32
N GLU A 93 -7.71 -6.08 -7.11
CA GLU A 93 -8.02 -7.43 -7.55
C GLU A 93 -8.17 -8.39 -6.38
N VAL A 94 -9.02 -9.41 -6.55
CA VAL A 94 -9.09 -10.52 -5.59
C VAL A 94 -7.85 -11.39 -5.75
N ILE A 95 -7.06 -11.48 -4.68
CA ILE A 95 -5.84 -12.31 -4.64
C ILE A 95 -6.10 -13.66 -3.97
N GLY A 96 -7.16 -13.76 -3.16
CA GLY A 96 -7.45 -14.95 -2.40
C GLY A 96 -8.72 -14.84 -1.57
N ARG A 97 -8.94 -15.83 -0.73
CA ARG A 97 -10.04 -15.89 0.22
C ARG A 97 -9.48 -16.19 1.61
N ALA A 98 -10.03 -15.55 2.65
CA ALA A 98 -9.64 -15.83 4.01
C ALA A 98 -10.10 -17.24 4.41
N THR A 99 -9.21 -18.05 5.01
CA THR A 99 -9.56 -19.40 5.50
C THR A 99 -10.09 -19.37 6.94
N GLN A 100 -9.79 -18.29 7.67
CA GLN A 100 -10.23 -18.02 9.04
C GLN A 100 -10.49 -16.52 9.19
N ASP A 101 -11.06 -16.11 10.32
CA ASP A 101 -11.24 -14.68 10.60
C ASP A 101 -9.87 -13.99 10.76
N ILE A 102 -9.72 -12.83 10.13
CA ILE A 102 -8.53 -11.98 10.11
C ILE A 102 -8.97 -10.59 10.61
N PRO A 103 -8.86 -10.31 11.91
CA PRO A 103 -9.15 -8.99 12.45
C PRO A 103 -8.25 -7.90 11.84
N SER A 104 -8.77 -6.68 11.76
CA SER A 104 -7.97 -5.51 11.40
C SER A 104 -6.74 -5.41 12.32
N GLY A 105 -5.59 -5.07 11.76
CA GLY A 105 -4.33 -5.02 12.50
C GLY A 105 -3.49 -6.30 12.48
N THR A 106 -3.98 -7.37 11.85
CA THR A 106 -3.28 -8.67 11.82
C THR A 106 -2.57 -8.94 10.49
N HIS A 107 -1.68 -9.94 10.49
CA HIS A 107 -0.91 -10.35 9.32
C HIS A 107 -1.75 -11.27 8.42
N ALA A 108 -1.96 -10.88 7.16
CA ALA A 108 -2.58 -11.71 6.12
C ALA A 108 -1.50 -12.48 5.33
N HIS A 109 -1.42 -13.79 5.50
CA HIS A 109 -0.39 -14.66 4.92
C HIS A 109 -0.95 -16.03 4.47
N VAL A 110 -0.12 -16.88 3.88
CA VAL A 110 -0.56 -18.19 3.34
C VAL A 110 -1.24 -19.12 4.36
N HIS A 111 -1.10 -18.86 5.67
CA HIS A 111 -1.77 -19.66 6.70
C HIS A 111 -3.24 -19.28 6.89
N ASN A 112 -3.64 -18.03 6.61
CA ASN A 112 -5.01 -17.53 6.75
C ASN A 112 -5.61 -17.09 5.41
N VAL A 113 -4.87 -17.23 4.31
CA VAL A 113 -5.29 -16.85 2.96
C VAL A 113 -5.08 -18.00 2.00
N GLU A 114 -6.16 -18.45 1.39
CA GLU A 114 -6.13 -19.36 0.25
C GLU A 114 -6.03 -18.54 -1.04
N SER A 115 -5.00 -18.81 -1.86
CA SER A 115 -4.87 -18.18 -3.17
C SER A 115 -5.94 -18.71 -4.14
N LEU A 116 -6.70 -17.81 -4.74
CA LEU A 116 -7.69 -18.14 -5.79
C LEU A 116 -7.06 -18.14 -7.19
N ARG A 117 -5.83 -17.66 -7.34
CA ARG A 117 -5.09 -17.67 -8.62
C ARG A 117 -4.36 -19.00 -8.79
N GLY A 118 -4.54 -19.66 -9.93
CA GLY A 118 -3.84 -20.90 -10.31
C GLY A 118 -4.48 -22.22 -9.87
N ARG A 119 -5.73 -22.18 -9.38
CA ARG A 119 -6.47 -23.36 -8.87
C ARG A 119 -7.42 -23.96 -9.92
N GLY A 120 -6.85 -24.56 -10.96
CA GLY A 120 -7.62 -25.28 -12.00
C GLY A 120 -8.43 -26.48 -11.46
N ASP A 121 -8.18 -26.89 -10.21
CA ASP A 121 -8.91 -27.90 -9.45
C ASP A 121 -10.30 -27.45 -8.98
N LEU A 122 -10.51 -26.15 -8.72
CA LEU A 122 -11.81 -25.64 -8.26
C LEU A 122 -12.86 -25.57 -9.38
N GLU A 123 -12.43 -25.38 -10.63
CA GLU A 123 -13.34 -25.44 -11.79
C GLU A 123 -13.89 -26.86 -12.03
N ALA A 124 -13.14 -27.91 -11.66
CA ALA A 124 -13.59 -29.29 -11.78
C ALA A 124 -14.69 -29.63 -10.77
N ALA A 125 -14.58 -29.15 -9.53
CA ALA A 125 -15.56 -29.40 -8.47
C ALA A 125 -16.92 -28.71 -8.71
N ARG A 126 -16.94 -27.55 -9.38
CA ARG A 126 -18.19 -26.85 -9.72
C ARG A 126 -19.02 -27.59 -10.78
N LYS A 127 -18.38 -28.43 -11.62
CA LYS A 127 -19.06 -29.24 -12.64
C LYS A 127 -19.64 -30.55 -12.10
N THR A 128 -19.22 -31.02 -10.92
CA THR A 128 -19.68 -32.31 -10.37
C THR A 128 -21.00 -32.18 -9.59
N ASN A 129 -21.37 -30.98 -9.13
CA ASN A 129 -22.60 -30.73 -8.37
C ASN A 129 -23.78 -30.21 -9.23
N ALA A 130 -23.68 -30.32 -10.56
CA ALA A 130 -24.70 -29.90 -11.51
C ALA A 130 -25.33 -31.08 -12.27
N VAL A 131 -25.46 -32.24 -11.61
CA VAL A 131 -26.11 -33.44 -12.15
C VAL A 131 -27.28 -33.83 -11.25
#